data_AF-A0A3C0A1R1-F1
#
_entry.id   AF-A0A3C0A1R1-F1
#
_cell.length_a   1.000
_cell.length_b   1.000
_cell.length_c   1.000
_cell.angle_alpha   90.00
_cell.angle_beta   90.00
_cell.angle_gamma   90.00
#
_symmetry.space_group_name_H-M   'P 1'
#
loop_
_entity.id
_entity.type
_entity.pdbx_description
1 polymer ?
#
loop_
_entity_poly.entity_id
_entity_poly.type
_entity_poly.pdbx_seq_one_letter_code
_entity_poly.pdbx_strand_id
1 'polypeptide(L)'
;MNECKRRILVADDDQLLRTLAADILSEKYDVMQAIDGQDALEKALAWRPELVVTDIMMPRMHGYELCERLKGRNGISGVFVIVTSSKSFSTDKAQAKEAGADGYIVKPFASAELLDMAADLFAKSRSAAATSPMTEPIAPAEVLNIAAPEYAPVSTSPLPVYVRFWGTRGSCPTGGVNTVRYGGNTSCTEVRIGNLLLIIDCGTGLRELGSAIAQEFEKKPVEGHIFVGHTHWDHIQGFPFFVPLYNSLNTFKIYSVRGAHSSLKGVFSGSMALDYFPIPLSSLSGKVSFIEMAGPVDLGVAKVSFHYLNHPGVCIGFRIEAQGRVITYLSDHEDFRRLSGSSDMAIRQEAAVAAFAQNSDLLIREAQYTEEEYLSRKGWGHSTFDDAVRFAIDTKAKRLAIFHHDPDHTDTIMDAHIKYCKELVVKAGAAINCFAAWDGLRVDL
;
A
#
# COMPACT_ATOMS: atom_id res chain seq x y z
N MET A 1 -43.91 16.33 -18.28
CA MET A 1 -43.58 15.64 -17.03
C MET A 1 -42.08 15.74 -16.88
N ASN A 2 -41.55 16.38 -15.82
CA ASN A 2 -40.12 16.30 -15.53
C ASN A 2 -39.83 14.84 -15.19
N GLU A 3 -39.15 14.11 -16.09
CA GLU A 3 -38.58 12.82 -15.73
C GLU A 3 -37.66 13.06 -14.54
N CYS A 4 -37.90 12.33 -13.44
CA CYS A 4 -37.00 12.35 -12.30
C CYS A 4 -35.66 11.82 -12.78
N LYS A 5 -34.64 12.68 -12.88
CA LYS A 5 -33.29 12.27 -13.30
C LYS A 5 -32.79 11.17 -12.37
N ARG A 6 -32.18 10.12 -12.95
CA ARG A 6 -31.54 9.06 -12.16
C ARG A 6 -30.38 9.63 -11.37
N ARG A 7 -30.15 9.06 -10.19
CA ARG A 7 -29.16 9.58 -9.23
C ARG A 7 -27.82 8.87 -9.35
N ILE A 8 -26.75 9.64 -9.54
CA ILE A 8 -25.37 9.15 -9.58
C ILE A 8 -24.55 9.83 -8.48
N LEU A 9 -23.79 9.04 -7.71
CA LEU A 9 -22.79 9.56 -6.80
C LEU A 9 -21.40 9.39 -7.43
N VAL A 10 -20.60 10.46 -7.45
CA VAL A 10 -19.21 10.44 -7.93
C VAL A 10 -18.27 10.60 -6.74
N ALA A 11 -17.39 9.63 -6.51
CA ALA A 11 -16.41 9.61 -5.43
C ALA A 11 -14.98 9.59 -5.99
N ASP A 12 -14.20 10.61 -5.68
CA ASP A 12 -12.80 10.74 -6.14
C ASP A 12 -12.12 11.77 -5.23
N ASP A 13 -10.91 11.51 -4.73
CA ASP A 13 -10.20 12.43 -3.83
C ASP A 13 -9.55 13.60 -4.58
N ASP A 14 -9.35 13.44 -5.88
CA ASP A 14 -8.89 14.49 -6.77
C ASP A 14 -10.05 15.41 -7.17
N GLN A 15 -10.04 16.64 -6.64
CA GLN A 15 -11.10 17.61 -6.90
C GLN A 15 -11.34 17.86 -8.39
N LEU A 16 -10.30 17.88 -9.23
CA LEU A 16 -10.45 18.16 -10.66
C LEU A 16 -11.11 16.97 -11.38
N LEU A 17 -10.66 15.75 -11.10
CA LEU A 17 -11.24 14.53 -11.71
C LEU A 17 -12.68 14.31 -11.24
N ARG A 18 -12.94 14.51 -9.94
CA ARG A 18 -14.29 14.44 -9.36
C ARG A 18 -15.24 15.42 -10.04
N THR A 19 -14.81 16.68 -10.20
CA THR A 19 -15.62 17.73 -10.81
C THR A 19 -15.85 17.43 -12.30
N LEU A 20 -14.81 17.01 -13.03
CA LEU A 20 -14.93 16.64 -14.44
C LEU A 20 -15.94 15.50 -14.65
N ALA A 21 -15.83 14.41 -13.87
CA ALA A 21 -16.76 13.29 -13.96
C ALA A 21 -18.19 13.71 -13.59
N ALA A 22 -18.34 14.56 -12.57
CA ALA A 22 -19.64 15.08 -12.17
C ALA A 22 -20.27 15.97 -13.24
N ASP A 23 -19.49 16.85 -13.89
CA ASP A 23 -19.95 17.73 -14.94
C ASP A 23 -20.42 16.93 -16.17
N ILE A 24 -19.62 15.94 -16.60
CA ILE A 24 -19.98 15.03 -17.70
C ILE A 24 -21.33 14.35 -17.43
N LEU A 25 -21.54 13.83 -16.21
CA LEU A 25 -22.75 13.08 -15.87
C LEU A 25 -23.96 13.99 -15.61
N SER A 26 -23.75 15.22 -15.13
CA SER A 26 -24.81 16.17 -14.78
C SER A 26 -25.64 16.64 -15.98
N GLU A 27 -25.10 16.48 -17.20
CA GLU A 27 -25.84 16.69 -18.44
C GLU A 27 -27.14 15.89 -18.49
N LYS A 28 -27.12 14.62 -18.02
CA LYS A 28 -28.25 13.68 -18.11
C LYS A 28 -28.80 13.22 -16.77
N TYR A 29 -28.01 13.28 -15.71
CA TYR A 29 -28.32 12.66 -14.42
C TYR A 29 -28.34 13.70 -13.29
N ASP A 30 -28.91 13.32 -12.15
CA ASP A 30 -28.78 14.07 -10.89
C ASP A 30 -27.52 13.56 -10.18
N VAL A 31 -26.56 14.45 -9.92
CA VAL A 31 -25.21 14.05 -9.51
C VAL A 31 -24.84 14.64 -8.16
N MET A 32 -24.39 13.77 -7.26
CA MET A 32 -23.78 14.16 -5.98
C MET A 32 -22.30 13.82 -6.00
N GLN A 33 -21.47 14.65 -5.36
CA GLN A 33 -20.04 14.42 -5.23
C GLN A 33 -19.67 13.98 -3.81
N ALA A 34 -18.67 13.10 -3.71
CA ALA A 34 -18.03 12.68 -2.47
C ALA A 34 -16.51 12.78 -2.57
N ILE A 35 -15.86 13.26 -1.50
CA ILE A 35 -14.42 13.58 -1.51
C ILE A 35 -13.52 12.39 -1.22
N ASP A 36 -14.06 11.28 -0.72
CA ASP A 36 -13.36 10.02 -0.50
C ASP A 36 -14.36 8.88 -0.28
N GLY A 37 -13.88 7.65 -0.02
CA GLY A 37 -14.76 6.49 0.13
C GLY A 37 -15.67 6.53 1.36
N GLN A 38 -15.25 7.15 2.47
CA GLN A 38 -16.06 7.23 3.68
C GLN A 38 -17.19 8.25 3.50
N ASP A 39 -16.89 9.43 2.97
CA ASP A 39 -17.90 10.42 2.59
C ASP A 39 -18.86 9.85 1.54
N ALA A 40 -18.35 9.06 0.59
CA ALA A 40 -19.17 8.40 -0.42
C ALA A 40 -20.13 7.38 0.19
N LEU A 41 -19.68 6.54 1.12
CA LEU A 41 -20.54 5.57 1.78
C LEU A 41 -21.66 6.26 2.58
N GLU A 42 -21.32 7.28 3.38
CA GLU A 42 -22.28 8.05 4.18
C GLU A 42 -23.35 8.72 3.29
N LYS A 43 -22.91 9.43 2.25
CA LYS A 43 -23.81 10.06 1.27
C LYS A 43 -24.64 9.04 0.50
N ALA A 44 -24.05 7.92 0.09
CA ALA A 44 -24.76 6.88 -0.65
C ALA A 44 -25.88 6.27 0.20
N LEU A 45 -25.62 5.94 1.47
CA LEU A 45 -26.62 5.34 2.35
C LEU A 45 -27.78 6.30 2.65
N ALA A 46 -27.49 7.60 2.77
CA ALA A 46 -28.49 8.64 3.01
C ALA A 46 -29.28 9.03 1.75
N TRP A 47 -28.59 9.25 0.63
CA TRP A 47 -29.18 9.77 -0.61
C TRP A 47 -29.66 8.67 -1.54
N ARG A 48 -29.20 7.42 -1.39
CA ARG A 48 -29.61 6.23 -2.17
C ARG A 48 -29.45 6.41 -3.69
N PRO A 49 -28.23 6.66 -4.20
CA PRO A 49 -27.98 6.70 -5.65
C PRO A 49 -28.28 5.35 -6.30
N GLU A 50 -28.54 5.38 -7.60
CA GLU A 50 -28.75 4.17 -8.41
C GLU A 50 -27.45 3.69 -9.06
N LEU A 51 -26.46 4.57 -9.19
CA LEU A 51 -25.12 4.28 -9.68
C LEU A 51 -24.10 5.07 -8.84
N VAL A 52 -22.99 4.43 -8.50
CA VAL A 52 -21.81 5.07 -7.91
C VAL A 52 -20.64 4.94 -8.88
N VAL A 53 -19.97 6.05 -9.17
CA VAL A 53 -18.70 6.09 -9.90
C VAL A 53 -17.62 6.41 -8.89
N THR A 54 -16.65 5.52 -8.68
CA THR A 54 -15.64 5.66 -7.63
C THR A 54 -14.23 5.52 -8.16
N ASP A 55 -13.30 6.35 -7.71
CA ASP A 55 -11.87 6.05 -7.83
C ASP A 55 -11.48 4.85 -6.94
N ILE A 56 -10.38 4.16 -7.26
CA ILE A 56 -9.84 3.08 -6.42
C ILE A 56 -9.07 3.66 -5.23
N MET A 57 -8.17 4.60 -5.45
CA MET A 57 -7.14 4.97 -4.48
C MET A 57 -7.54 6.25 -3.73
N MET A 58 -8.48 6.12 -2.79
CA MET A 58 -8.98 7.25 -2.00
C MET A 58 -8.58 7.14 -0.51
N PRO A 59 -8.39 8.28 0.19
CA PRO A 59 -8.17 8.30 1.64
C PRO A 59 -9.33 7.67 2.43
N ARG A 60 -9.06 7.24 3.66
CA ARG A 60 -10.01 6.64 4.63
C ARG A 60 -10.66 5.30 4.19
N MET A 61 -11.04 5.16 2.92
CA MET A 61 -11.65 3.97 2.33
C MET A 61 -11.40 3.98 0.81
N HIS A 62 -10.80 2.90 0.30
CA HIS A 62 -10.52 2.73 -1.12
C HIS A 62 -11.77 2.23 -1.88
N GLY A 63 -11.79 2.39 -3.21
CA GLY A 63 -12.95 2.11 -4.07
C GLY A 63 -13.41 0.65 -4.06
N TYR A 64 -12.49 -0.32 -3.93
CA TYR A 64 -12.87 -1.73 -3.78
C TYR A 64 -13.70 -1.97 -2.51
N GLU A 65 -13.25 -1.43 -1.37
CA GLU A 65 -13.99 -1.56 -0.11
C GLU A 65 -15.34 -0.84 -0.18
N LEU A 66 -15.39 0.35 -0.78
CA LEU A 66 -16.65 1.05 -1.00
C LEU A 66 -17.62 0.19 -1.84
N CYS A 67 -17.13 -0.41 -2.93
CA CYS A 67 -17.92 -1.30 -3.78
C CYS A 67 -18.50 -2.48 -2.98
N GLU A 68 -17.65 -3.19 -2.24
CA GLU A 68 -18.08 -4.31 -1.38
C GLU A 68 -19.13 -3.88 -0.36
N ARG A 69 -18.92 -2.74 0.32
CA ARG A 69 -19.85 -2.23 1.34
C ARG A 69 -21.19 -1.82 0.74
N LEU A 70 -21.20 -1.21 -0.45
CA LEU A 70 -22.43 -0.82 -1.15
C LEU A 70 -23.20 -2.01 -1.73
N LYS A 71 -22.49 -3.04 -2.19
CA LYS A 71 -23.09 -4.29 -2.73
C LYS A 71 -23.46 -5.28 -1.64
N GLY A 72 -22.88 -5.15 -0.45
CA GLY A 72 -23.13 -6.01 0.69
C GLY A 72 -24.53 -5.87 1.28
N ARG A 73 -24.85 -6.72 2.25
CA ARG A 73 -26.20 -6.85 2.85
C ARG A 73 -26.75 -5.56 3.46
N ASN A 74 -25.88 -4.72 4.04
CA ASN A 74 -26.27 -3.43 4.63
C ASN A 74 -26.12 -2.26 3.65
N GLY A 75 -25.80 -2.56 2.39
CA GLY A 75 -25.63 -1.58 1.33
C GLY A 75 -26.94 -1.21 0.64
N ILE A 76 -26.86 -0.91 -0.64
CA ILE A 76 -27.96 -0.41 -1.44
C ILE A 76 -28.35 -1.47 -2.47
N SER A 77 -29.49 -2.12 -2.26
CA SER A 77 -29.97 -3.15 -3.19
C SER A 77 -30.13 -2.57 -4.60
N GLY A 78 -29.54 -3.24 -5.58
CA GLY A 78 -29.62 -2.86 -7.00
C GLY A 78 -28.78 -1.66 -7.41
N VAL A 79 -27.96 -1.09 -6.52
CA VAL A 79 -27.01 -0.03 -6.90
C VAL A 79 -26.00 -0.57 -7.90
N PHE A 80 -25.70 0.18 -8.95
CA PHE A 80 -24.58 -0.10 -9.82
C PHE A 80 -23.31 0.58 -9.30
N VAL A 81 -22.15 -0.02 -9.54
CA VAL A 81 -20.85 0.56 -9.22
C VAL A 81 -19.95 0.50 -10.44
N ILE A 82 -19.46 1.66 -10.89
CA ILE A 82 -18.36 1.78 -11.85
C ILE A 82 -17.11 2.14 -11.06
N VAL A 83 -16.09 1.30 -11.15
CA VAL A 83 -14.77 1.60 -10.61
C VAL A 83 -13.95 2.31 -11.68
N THR A 84 -13.27 3.38 -11.29
CA THR A 84 -12.35 4.13 -12.14
C THR A 84 -10.94 4.01 -11.58
N SER A 85 -9.96 3.79 -12.45
CA SER A 85 -8.58 3.57 -12.03
C SER A 85 -7.61 4.42 -12.83
N SER A 86 -6.64 5.03 -12.15
CA SER A 86 -5.46 5.62 -12.81
C SER A 86 -4.43 4.56 -13.23
N LYS A 87 -4.55 3.35 -12.69
CA LYS A 87 -3.66 2.24 -12.96
C LYS A 87 -4.20 1.44 -14.15
N SER A 88 -3.31 1.09 -15.08
CA SER A 88 -3.64 0.29 -16.26
C SER A 88 -3.30 -1.20 -16.09
N PHE A 89 -3.19 -1.70 -14.86
CA PHE A 89 -2.88 -3.11 -14.62
C PHE A 89 -4.08 -4.00 -14.98
N SER A 90 -3.83 -5.12 -15.64
CA SER A 90 -4.88 -6.06 -16.02
C SER A 90 -5.56 -6.73 -14.81
N THR A 91 -4.83 -6.85 -13.70
CA THR A 91 -5.30 -7.45 -12.44
C THR A 91 -6.33 -6.57 -11.73
N ASP A 92 -6.22 -5.24 -11.78
CA ASP A 92 -7.13 -4.33 -11.10
C ASP A 92 -8.58 -4.46 -11.61
N LYS A 93 -8.75 -4.74 -12.92
CA LYS A 93 -10.08 -5.01 -13.50
C LYS A 93 -10.70 -6.29 -12.94
N ALA A 94 -9.89 -7.32 -12.71
CA ALA A 94 -10.37 -8.56 -12.10
C ALA A 94 -10.77 -8.33 -10.64
N GLN A 95 -9.95 -7.59 -9.88
CA GLN A 95 -10.24 -7.24 -8.49
C GLN A 95 -11.51 -6.40 -8.35
N ALA A 96 -11.71 -5.41 -9.23
CA ALA A 96 -12.94 -4.61 -9.26
C ALA A 96 -14.18 -5.48 -9.47
N LYS A 97 -14.11 -6.44 -10.40
CA LYS A 97 -15.21 -7.37 -10.68
C LYS A 97 -15.51 -8.27 -9.49
N GLU A 98 -14.48 -8.80 -8.84
CA GLU A 98 -14.62 -9.64 -7.64
C GLU A 98 -15.20 -8.88 -6.45
N ALA A 99 -14.85 -7.59 -6.29
CA ALA A 99 -15.47 -6.69 -5.31
C ALA A 99 -16.95 -6.34 -5.64
N GLY A 100 -17.46 -6.80 -6.79
CA GLY A 100 -18.86 -6.62 -7.21
C GLY A 100 -19.12 -5.44 -8.14
N ALA A 101 -18.09 -4.83 -8.72
CA ALA A 101 -18.27 -3.72 -9.66
C ALA A 101 -18.97 -4.18 -10.95
N ASP A 102 -19.87 -3.35 -11.47
CA ASP A 102 -20.60 -3.61 -12.71
C ASP A 102 -19.90 -3.00 -13.94
N GLY A 103 -18.99 -2.07 -13.71
CA GLY A 103 -18.19 -1.40 -14.73
C GLY A 103 -16.79 -1.06 -14.24
N TYR A 104 -15.85 -0.94 -15.17
CA TYR A 104 -14.47 -0.55 -14.92
C TYR A 104 -13.98 0.36 -16.04
N ILE A 105 -13.45 1.53 -15.68
CA ILE A 105 -12.94 2.53 -16.62
C ILE A 105 -11.52 2.93 -16.23
N VAL A 106 -10.61 2.99 -17.20
CA VAL A 106 -9.25 3.49 -16.99
C VAL A 106 -9.21 4.99 -17.25
N LYS A 107 -8.53 5.75 -16.39
CA LYS A 107 -8.33 7.18 -16.53
C LYS A 107 -7.08 7.48 -17.38
N PRO A 108 -7.08 8.58 -18.17
CA PRO A 108 -8.21 9.46 -18.44
C PRO A 108 -9.23 8.80 -19.37
N PHE A 109 -10.52 9.06 -19.13
CA PHE A 109 -11.62 8.53 -19.94
C PHE A 109 -12.27 9.62 -20.80
N ALA A 110 -12.82 9.23 -21.94
CA ALA A 110 -13.60 10.13 -22.77
C ALA A 110 -14.99 10.36 -22.16
N SER A 111 -15.58 11.55 -22.36
CA SER A 111 -16.93 11.86 -21.85
C SER A 111 -17.98 10.85 -22.34
N ALA A 112 -17.87 10.43 -23.61
CA ALA A 112 -18.74 9.42 -24.20
C ALA A 112 -18.62 8.06 -23.49
N GLU A 113 -17.40 7.62 -23.16
CA GLU A 113 -17.16 6.34 -22.49
C GLU A 113 -17.87 6.26 -21.13
N LEU A 114 -17.76 7.31 -20.31
CA LEU A 114 -18.43 7.35 -19.01
C LEU A 114 -19.96 7.44 -19.15
N LEU A 115 -20.46 8.27 -20.08
CA LEU A 115 -21.89 8.43 -20.32
C LEU A 115 -22.55 7.17 -20.87
N ASP A 116 -21.91 6.50 -21.82
CA ASP A 116 -22.41 5.29 -22.46
C ASP A 116 -22.42 4.13 -21.45
N MET A 117 -21.37 3.97 -20.63
CA MET A 117 -21.35 2.94 -19.59
C MET A 117 -22.46 3.15 -18.55
N ALA A 118 -22.67 4.40 -18.10
CA ALA A 118 -23.76 4.72 -17.19
C ALA A 118 -25.13 4.40 -17.83
N ALA A 119 -25.33 4.78 -19.10
CA ALA A 119 -26.57 4.52 -19.83
C ALA A 119 -26.84 3.02 -20.01
N ASP A 120 -25.81 2.23 -20.33
CA ASP A 120 -25.88 0.78 -20.52
C ASP A 120 -26.28 0.05 -19.23
N LEU A 121 -25.67 0.40 -18.09
CA LEU A 121 -26.04 -0.17 -16.78
C LEU A 121 -27.48 0.18 -16.43
N PHE A 122 -27.86 1.43 -16.67
CA PHE A 122 -29.22 1.88 -16.47
C PHE A 122 -30.25 1.21 -17.39
N ALA A 123 -29.87 0.83 -18.60
CA ALA A 123 -30.69 0.02 -19.49
C ALA A 123 -30.86 -1.42 -18.99
N LYS A 124 -29.79 -2.05 -18.46
CA LYS A 124 -29.84 -3.41 -17.89
C LYS A 124 -30.79 -3.52 -16.69
N SER A 125 -30.88 -2.47 -15.87
CA SER A 125 -31.84 -2.41 -14.75
C SER A 125 -33.31 -2.47 -15.21
N ARG A 126 -33.62 -2.05 -16.45
CA ARG A 126 -34.98 -2.18 -17.02
C ARG A 126 -35.31 -3.60 -17.50
N SER A 127 -34.30 -4.42 -17.80
CA SER A 127 -34.48 -5.80 -18.27
C SER A 127 -34.34 -6.86 -17.17
N ALA A 128 -33.70 -6.55 -16.05
CA ALA A 128 -33.29 -7.52 -15.02
C ALA A 128 -34.17 -7.55 -13.76
N ALA A 129 -35.47 -7.25 -13.86
CA ALA A 129 -36.45 -7.51 -12.80
C ALA A 129 -36.70 -9.03 -12.61
N ALA A 130 -35.64 -9.83 -12.48
CA ALA A 130 -35.66 -11.22 -12.07
C ALA A 130 -34.22 -11.66 -11.69
N THR A 131 -34.04 -11.86 -10.38
CA THR A 131 -33.03 -12.71 -9.71
C THR A 131 -31.54 -12.38 -9.87
N SER A 132 -30.88 -12.11 -8.74
CA SER A 132 -29.49 -12.55 -8.52
C SER A 132 -29.28 -12.96 -7.05
N PRO A 133 -28.41 -13.94 -6.75
CA PRO A 133 -28.33 -14.61 -5.46
C PRO A 133 -27.43 -13.86 -4.47
N MET A 134 -27.80 -13.93 -3.19
CA MET A 134 -27.02 -13.41 -2.07
C MET A 134 -25.92 -14.38 -1.68
N THR A 135 -24.69 -13.88 -1.47
CA THR A 135 -23.57 -14.63 -0.87
C THR A 135 -23.48 -14.40 0.64
N GLU A 136 -22.94 -15.42 1.32
CA GLU A 136 -22.97 -15.66 2.77
C GLU A 136 -21.93 -14.85 3.59
N PRO A 137 -22.05 -14.81 4.94
CA PRO A 137 -21.70 -13.66 5.77
C PRO A 137 -20.21 -13.51 6.11
N ILE A 138 -19.76 -12.26 6.26
CA ILE A 138 -18.52 -11.90 6.96
C ILE A 138 -18.88 -10.92 8.08
N ALA A 139 -18.40 -11.21 9.29
CA ALA A 139 -18.69 -10.47 10.51
C ALA A 139 -18.23 -9.00 10.45
N PRO A 140 -18.89 -8.08 11.19
CA PRO A 140 -18.56 -6.66 11.15
C PRO A 140 -17.14 -6.42 11.67
N ALA A 141 -16.40 -5.56 10.97
CA ALA A 141 -15.18 -4.97 11.50
C ALA A 141 -15.56 -3.99 12.63
N GLU A 142 -15.11 -4.28 13.85
CA GLU A 142 -15.15 -3.31 14.94
C GLU A 142 -14.24 -2.14 14.61
N VAL A 143 -14.83 -0.97 14.41
CA VAL A 143 -14.10 0.29 14.39
C VAL A 143 -13.76 0.63 15.84
N LEU A 144 -12.62 0.15 16.31
CA LEU A 144 -12.07 0.58 17.59
C LEU A 144 -11.57 2.02 17.43
N ASN A 145 -12.27 2.96 18.04
CA ASN A 145 -11.70 4.26 18.40
C ASN A 145 -10.64 4.02 19.47
N ILE A 146 -9.41 3.74 19.04
CA ILE A 146 -8.27 3.59 19.92
C ILE A 146 -7.88 5.00 20.36
N ALA A 147 -8.17 5.35 21.62
CA ALA A 147 -7.58 6.52 22.25
C ALA A 147 -6.05 6.40 22.20
N ALA A 148 -5.36 7.50 21.86
CA ALA A 148 -3.91 7.55 21.87
C ALA A 148 -3.38 7.01 23.21
N PRO A 149 -2.37 6.12 23.23
CA PRO A 149 -1.76 5.68 24.47
C PRO A 149 -1.20 6.90 25.21
N GLU A 150 -1.35 6.92 26.54
CA GLU A 150 -0.57 7.82 27.39
C GLU A 150 0.91 7.42 27.30
N TYR A 151 1.62 7.98 26.33
CA TYR A 151 3.07 7.88 26.27
C TYR A 151 3.68 8.84 27.30
N ALA A 152 4.66 8.31 28.05
CA ALA A 152 5.51 9.09 28.93
C ALA A 152 6.05 10.34 28.22
N PRO A 153 6.24 11.47 28.94
CA PRO A 153 6.58 12.75 28.34
C PRO A 153 7.79 12.62 27.40
N VAL A 154 7.69 13.31 26.26
CA VAL A 154 8.71 13.43 25.22
C VAL A 154 10.08 13.62 25.88
N SER A 155 10.95 12.62 25.75
CA SER A 155 12.34 12.71 26.20
C SER A 155 13.00 13.93 25.55
N THR A 156 13.51 14.85 26.37
CA THR A 156 14.21 16.06 25.92
C THR A 156 15.62 15.76 25.39
N SER A 157 16.11 14.53 25.55
CA SER A 157 17.35 14.05 24.96
C SER A 157 17.07 13.34 23.63
N PRO A 158 17.85 13.60 22.57
CA PRO A 158 17.64 12.97 21.27
C PRO A 158 17.77 11.45 21.42
N LEU A 159 16.72 10.74 21.03
CA LEU A 159 16.71 9.28 21.03
C LEU A 159 17.55 8.76 19.85
N PRO A 160 18.32 7.67 20.03
CA PRO A 160 19.02 7.05 18.91
C PRO A 160 18.00 6.53 17.89
N VAL A 161 18.22 6.86 16.62
CA VAL A 161 17.42 6.38 15.50
C VAL A 161 18.28 5.54 14.58
N TYR A 162 17.86 4.32 14.28
CA TYR A 162 18.51 3.51 13.26
C TYR A 162 17.51 2.68 12.46
N VAL A 163 17.93 2.33 11.25
CA VAL A 163 17.26 1.37 10.37
C VAL A 163 18.14 0.14 10.24
N ARG A 164 17.55 -1.06 10.29
CA ARG A 164 18.25 -2.31 9.96
C ARG A 164 17.44 -3.13 8.98
N PHE A 165 18.11 -3.61 7.93
CA PHE A 165 17.49 -4.45 6.92
C PHE A 165 17.66 -5.92 7.31
N TRP A 166 16.56 -6.67 7.33
CA TRP A 166 16.55 -8.11 7.64
C TRP A 166 16.20 -8.96 6.42
N GLY A 167 15.56 -8.34 5.43
CA GLY A 167 15.37 -8.91 4.10
C GLY A 167 15.23 -7.80 3.07
N THR A 168 15.85 -8.01 1.92
CA THR A 168 16.04 -6.99 0.87
C THR A 168 15.69 -7.47 -0.53
N ARG A 169 15.35 -8.74 -0.72
CA ARG A 169 14.91 -9.31 -2.00
C ARG A 169 13.44 -9.04 -2.26
N GLY A 170 13.12 -8.85 -3.53
CA GLY A 170 11.76 -8.79 -4.01
C GLY A 170 11.24 -10.11 -4.54
N SER A 171 9.93 -10.23 -4.69
CA SER A 171 9.17 -11.32 -5.31
C SER A 171 9.25 -12.69 -4.62
N CYS A 172 10.44 -13.19 -4.29
CA CYS A 172 10.63 -14.46 -3.59
C CYS A 172 11.99 -14.53 -2.88
N PRO A 173 12.13 -15.38 -1.84
CA PRO A 173 13.41 -15.55 -1.17
C PRO A 173 14.42 -16.26 -2.08
N THR A 174 15.63 -15.74 -2.13
CA THR A 174 16.71 -16.25 -3.00
C THR A 174 17.93 -16.65 -2.20
N GLY A 175 17.82 -17.74 -1.44
CA GLY A 175 18.97 -18.32 -0.76
C GLY A 175 19.92 -19.01 -1.73
N GLY A 176 21.22 -18.76 -1.62
CA GLY A 176 22.23 -19.44 -2.43
C GLY A 176 23.60 -18.80 -2.37
N VAL A 177 24.60 -19.46 -2.96
CA VAL A 177 25.99 -18.96 -2.99
C VAL A 177 26.15 -17.65 -3.76
N ASN A 178 25.19 -17.32 -4.62
CA ASN A 178 25.23 -16.14 -5.48
C ASN A 178 24.58 -14.89 -4.85
N THR A 179 24.01 -14.99 -3.66
CA THR A 179 23.21 -13.93 -3.02
C THR A 179 23.62 -13.68 -1.57
N VAL A 180 24.82 -14.12 -1.19
CA VAL A 180 25.31 -14.08 0.21
C VAL A 180 25.58 -12.65 0.66
N ARG A 181 26.06 -11.77 -0.23
CA ARG A 181 26.46 -10.41 0.13
C ARG A 181 25.26 -9.49 0.31
N TYR A 182 24.32 -9.52 -0.63
CA TYR A 182 23.12 -8.67 -0.55
C TYR A 182 21.99 -9.32 0.24
N GLY A 183 22.04 -10.64 0.41
CA GLY A 183 21.02 -11.38 1.14
C GLY A 183 19.99 -12.03 0.23
N GLY A 184 19.28 -12.98 0.83
CA GLY A 184 18.28 -13.81 0.17
C GLY A 184 16.89 -13.68 0.79
N ASN A 185 16.75 -12.97 1.90
CA ASN A 185 15.46 -12.80 2.54
C ASN A 185 14.63 -11.72 1.84
N THR A 186 13.31 -11.91 1.82
CA THR A 186 12.39 -10.92 1.30
C THR A 186 12.07 -9.81 2.31
N SER A 187 11.57 -8.70 1.77
CA SER A 187 11.25 -7.43 2.44
C SER A 187 10.95 -7.50 3.94
N CYS A 188 11.90 -7.02 4.75
CA CYS A 188 11.69 -6.81 6.19
C CYS A 188 12.69 -5.76 6.70
N THR A 189 12.19 -4.64 7.21
CA THR A 189 13.00 -3.52 7.71
C THR A 189 12.65 -3.19 9.14
N GLU A 190 13.63 -3.23 10.04
CA GLU A 190 13.51 -2.75 11.42
C GLU A 190 13.83 -1.26 11.46
N VAL A 191 12.99 -0.47 12.15
CA VAL A 191 13.28 0.92 12.50
C VAL A 191 13.17 1.07 14.01
N ARG A 192 14.22 1.61 14.64
CA ARG A 192 14.34 1.74 16.09
C ARG A 192 14.51 3.20 16.48
N ILE A 193 13.70 3.63 17.43
CA ILE A 193 13.67 5.02 17.93
C ILE A 193 13.68 4.94 19.46
N GLY A 194 14.88 5.00 20.05
CA GLY A 194 15.05 4.61 21.45
C GLY A 194 14.57 3.17 21.68
N ASN A 195 13.54 2.99 22.49
CA ASN A 195 12.94 1.68 22.77
C ASN A 195 11.80 1.30 21.82
N LEU A 196 11.30 2.24 20.99
CA LEU A 196 10.22 1.97 20.05
C LEU A 196 10.72 1.04 18.92
N LEU A 197 10.05 -0.11 18.76
CA LEU A 197 10.29 -1.09 17.70
C LEU A 197 9.22 -0.95 16.61
N LEU A 198 9.66 -0.49 15.44
CA LEU A 198 8.87 -0.53 14.22
C LEU A 198 9.46 -1.57 13.27
N ILE A 199 8.58 -2.26 12.55
CA ILE A 199 8.92 -3.25 11.53
C ILE A 199 8.12 -2.85 10.29
N ILE A 200 8.80 -2.62 9.16
CA ILE A 200 8.19 -2.32 7.88
C ILE A 200 8.32 -3.55 6.99
N ASP A 201 7.18 -4.08 6.60
CA ASP A 201 6.96 -5.40 6.00
C ASP A 201 7.48 -6.58 6.82
N CYS A 202 6.90 -7.74 6.55
CA CYS A 202 7.09 -8.97 7.29
C CYS A 202 7.35 -10.17 6.37
N GLY A 203 8.17 -9.95 5.33
CA GLY A 203 8.74 -10.97 4.47
C GLY A 203 9.61 -11.97 5.24
N THR A 204 10.31 -12.85 4.53
CA THR A 204 11.06 -13.95 5.17
C THR A 204 12.15 -13.45 6.14
N GLY A 205 12.65 -12.23 5.95
CA GLY A 205 13.60 -11.59 6.87
C GLY A 205 13.05 -11.42 8.29
N LEU A 206 11.72 -11.42 8.47
CA LEU A 206 11.10 -11.31 9.78
C LEU A 206 11.47 -12.47 10.71
N ARG A 207 11.77 -13.67 10.17
CA ARG A 207 12.24 -14.81 10.96
C ARG A 207 13.57 -14.52 11.66
N GLU A 208 14.51 -13.89 10.95
CA GLU A 208 15.82 -13.53 11.50
C GLU A 208 15.69 -12.40 12.53
N LEU A 209 14.87 -11.38 12.24
CA LEU A 209 14.53 -10.34 13.20
C LEU A 209 13.89 -10.91 14.47
N GLY A 210 12.96 -11.87 14.34
CA GLY A 210 12.33 -12.53 15.48
C GLY A 210 13.31 -13.26 16.37
N SER A 211 14.31 -13.91 15.77
CA SER A 211 15.40 -14.57 16.51
C SER A 211 16.27 -13.55 17.24
N ALA A 212 16.59 -12.42 16.60
CA ALA A 212 17.36 -11.34 17.22
C ALA A 212 16.62 -10.65 18.37
N ILE A 213 15.32 -10.37 18.21
CA ILE A 213 14.48 -9.82 19.28
C ILE A 213 14.39 -10.78 20.47
N ALA A 214 14.20 -12.09 20.20
CA ALA A 214 14.15 -13.08 21.26
C ALA A 214 15.46 -13.14 22.07
N GLN A 215 16.61 -12.94 21.42
CA GLN A 215 17.91 -12.84 22.09
C GLN A 215 18.07 -11.52 22.84
N GLU A 216 17.68 -10.40 22.24
CA GLU A 216 17.80 -9.05 22.84
C GLU A 216 16.95 -8.90 24.11
N PHE A 217 15.71 -9.41 24.09
CA PHE A 217 14.76 -9.22 25.18
C PHE A 217 14.71 -10.40 26.14
N GLU A 218 15.22 -11.58 25.77
CA GLU A 218 15.19 -12.82 26.55
C GLU A 218 13.78 -13.13 27.10
N LYS A 219 13.54 -12.84 28.38
CA LYS A 219 12.26 -13.05 29.09
C LYS A 219 11.45 -11.78 29.29
N LYS A 220 11.94 -10.63 28.83
CA LYS A 220 11.25 -9.34 28.97
C LYS A 220 10.13 -9.24 27.92
N PRO A 221 8.99 -8.64 28.28
CA PRO A 221 7.93 -8.32 27.32
C PRO A 221 8.45 -7.44 26.18
N VAL A 222 8.00 -7.72 24.97
CA VAL A 222 8.26 -6.92 23.76
C VAL A 222 6.96 -6.28 23.30
N GLU A 223 6.99 -4.97 23.05
CA GLU A 223 5.96 -4.27 22.30
C GLU A 223 6.53 -3.86 20.94
N GLY A 224 5.82 -4.19 19.85
CA GLY A 224 6.25 -3.87 18.49
C GLY A 224 5.11 -3.49 17.57
N HIS A 225 5.43 -2.68 16.56
CA HIS A 225 4.49 -2.19 15.55
C HIS A 225 4.95 -2.65 14.17
N ILE A 226 4.14 -3.44 13.48
CA ILE A 226 4.43 -3.96 12.15
C ILE A 226 3.57 -3.21 11.14
N PHE A 227 4.18 -2.48 10.21
CA PHE A 227 3.51 -1.77 9.13
C PHE A 227 3.74 -2.53 7.83
N VAL A 228 2.65 -2.91 7.15
CA VAL A 228 2.69 -3.74 5.94
C VAL A 228 2.25 -2.90 4.75
N GLY A 229 3.12 -2.73 3.77
CA GLY A 229 2.90 -1.86 2.61
C GLY A 229 1.85 -2.42 1.68
N HIS A 230 1.92 -3.73 1.43
CA HIS A 230 0.91 -4.50 0.74
C HIS A 230 1.06 -5.99 1.05
N THR A 231 0.12 -6.80 0.59
CA THR A 231 -0.02 -8.19 1.05
C THR A 231 0.45 -9.24 0.05
N HIS A 232 1.37 -8.90 -0.86
CA HIS A 232 2.06 -9.93 -1.64
C HIS A 232 2.95 -10.77 -0.74
N TRP A 233 3.19 -12.00 -1.16
CA TRP A 233 3.75 -13.06 -0.31
C TRP A 233 5.10 -12.66 0.27
N ASP A 234 5.98 -12.13 -0.54
CA ASP A 234 7.30 -11.66 -0.15
C ASP A 234 7.30 -10.54 0.90
N HIS A 235 6.16 -9.88 1.15
CA HIS A 235 5.98 -8.89 2.22
C HIS A 235 5.32 -9.46 3.49
N ILE A 236 4.79 -10.69 3.47
CA ILE A 236 4.06 -11.28 4.62
C ILE A 236 4.49 -12.70 5.00
N GLN A 237 5.29 -13.37 4.17
CA GLN A 237 5.62 -14.80 4.30
C GLN A 237 6.36 -15.15 5.58
N GLY A 238 7.09 -14.20 6.19
CA GLY A 238 7.81 -14.43 7.44
C GLY A 238 6.93 -14.39 8.69
N PHE A 239 5.71 -13.86 8.60
CA PHE A 239 4.83 -13.67 9.74
C PHE A 239 4.58 -14.94 10.57
N PRO A 240 4.26 -16.11 9.97
CA PRO A 240 4.05 -17.34 10.74
C PRO A 240 5.31 -17.82 11.49
N PHE A 241 6.50 -17.37 11.06
CA PHE A 241 7.80 -17.77 11.62
C PHE A 241 8.35 -16.74 12.62
N PHE A 242 7.61 -15.67 12.92
CA PHE A 242 8.02 -14.64 13.86
C PHE A 242 7.82 -15.13 15.31
N VAL A 243 8.84 -15.80 15.84
CA VAL A 243 8.86 -16.40 17.20
C VAL A 243 8.28 -15.48 18.30
N PRO A 244 8.51 -14.15 18.32
CA PRO A 244 7.91 -13.27 19.30
C PRO A 244 6.37 -13.30 19.41
N LEU A 245 5.64 -13.72 18.36
CA LEU A 245 4.17 -13.86 18.41
C LEU A 245 3.69 -15.04 19.26
N TYR A 246 4.59 -15.98 19.56
CA TYR A 246 4.29 -17.19 20.34
C TYR A 246 4.66 -17.03 21.83
N ASN A 247 4.96 -15.81 22.28
CA ASN A 247 5.17 -15.49 23.68
C ASN A 247 4.03 -14.60 24.19
N SER A 248 3.31 -15.08 25.21
CA SER A 248 2.15 -14.40 25.81
C SER A 248 2.46 -13.08 26.51
N LEU A 249 3.73 -12.81 26.79
CA LEU A 249 4.16 -11.51 27.33
C LEU A 249 4.21 -10.42 26.25
N ASN A 250 4.30 -10.79 24.98
CA ASN A 250 4.52 -9.85 23.90
C ASN A 250 3.22 -9.28 23.35
N THR A 251 3.31 -8.05 22.85
CA THR A 251 2.20 -7.33 22.20
C THR A 251 2.67 -6.81 20.85
N PHE A 252 1.95 -7.17 19.79
CA PHE A 252 2.22 -6.68 18.44
C PHE A 252 0.96 -6.11 17.81
N LYS A 253 1.12 -4.93 17.20
CA LYS A 253 0.07 -4.28 16.42
C LYS A 253 0.50 -4.27 14.95
N ILE A 254 -0.33 -4.82 14.09
CA ILE A 254 -0.12 -4.90 12.64
C ILE A 254 -0.98 -3.83 12.00
N TYR A 255 -0.37 -3.01 11.16
CA TYR A 255 -0.97 -1.86 10.50
C TYR A 255 -0.85 -2.02 8.99
N SER A 256 -1.94 -1.74 8.27
CA SER A 256 -1.95 -1.57 6.82
C SER A 256 -3.24 -0.86 6.43
N VAL A 257 -3.45 -0.61 5.14
CA VAL A 257 -4.80 -0.33 4.62
C VAL A 257 -5.55 -1.63 4.41
N ARG A 258 -6.87 -1.56 4.32
CA ARG A 258 -7.67 -2.72 3.91
C ARG A 258 -7.26 -3.15 2.50
N GLY A 259 -7.27 -4.46 2.25
CA GLY A 259 -7.04 -5.01 0.91
C GLY A 259 -8.30 -4.97 0.05
N ALA A 260 -8.17 -5.29 -1.23
CA ALA A 260 -9.28 -5.28 -2.18
C ALA A 260 -10.42 -6.26 -1.83
N HIS A 261 -10.11 -7.38 -1.18
CA HIS A 261 -11.04 -8.51 -0.95
C HIS A 261 -11.20 -8.94 0.50
N SER A 262 -10.19 -8.67 1.33
CA SER A 262 -10.13 -9.22 2.67
C SER A 262 -9.65 -8.15 3.63
N SER A 263 -10.21 -8.18 4.83
CA SER A 263 -9.65 -7.42 5.95
C SER A 263 -8.20 -7.80 6.17
N LEU A 264 -7.42 -6.89 6.75
CA LEU A 264 -6.02 -7.16 7.08
C LEU A 264 -5.87 -8.43 7.94
N LYS A 265 -6.71 -8.58 8.97
CA LYS A 265 -6.76 -9.80 9.80
C LYS A 265 -7.10 -11.05 8.98
N GLY A 266 -8.00 -10.93 8.02
CA GLY A 266 -8.42 -12.02 7.13
C GLY A 266 -7.28 -12.52 6.26
N VAL A 267 -6.46 -11.62 5.70
CA VAL A 267 -5.25 -11.98 4.95
C VAL A 267 -4.29 -12.80 5.80
N PHE A 268 -3.93 -12.32 6.99
CA PHE A 268 -3.03 -13.03 7.90
C PHE A 268 -3.62 -14.33 8.47
N SER A 269 -4.95 -14.39 8.62
CA SER A 269 -5.62 -15.63 9.01
C SER A 269 -5.53 -16.67 7.88
N GLY A 270 -5.73 -16.23 6.63
CA GLY A 270 -5.65 -17.08 5.44
C GLY A 270 -4.23 -17.59 5.16
N SER A 271 -3.21 -16.76 5.33
CA SER A 271 -1.81 -17.19 5.19
C SER A 271 -1.37 -18.21 6.24
N MET A 272 -2.11 -18.28 7.36
CA MET A 272 -1.94 -19.27 8.43
C MET A 272 -3.05 -20.33 8.44
N ALA A 273 -3.76 -20.53 7.32
CA ALA A 273 -4.72 -21.62 7.21
C ALA A 273 -4.01 -22.98 7.38
N LEU A 274 -4.72 -23.96 7.96
CA LEU A 274 -4.15 -25.27 8.31
C LEU A 274 -3.61 -26.06 7.12
N ASP A 275 -4.07 -25.76 5.91
CA ASP A 275 -3.55 -26.33 4.66
C ASP A 275 -2.12 -25.88 4.35
N TYR A 276 -1.73 -24.69 4.81
CA TYR A 276 -0.42 -24.09 4.53
C TYR A 276 0.49 -24.08 5.76
N PHE A 277 -0.07 -24.01 6.97
CA PHE A 277 0.69 -23.82 8.19
C PHE A 277 0.01 -24.50 9.41
N PRO A 278 0.76 -25.18 10.29
CA PRO A 278 0.18 -26.03 11.34
C PRO A 278 -0.44 -25.27 12.51
N ILE A 279 -0.23 -23.94 12.63
CA ILE A 279 -0.73 -23.13 13.74
C ILE A 279 -1.62 -22.01 13.19
N PRO A 280 -2.94 -22.03 13.41
CA PRO A 280 -3.80 -20.96 12.93
C PRO A 280 -3.55 -19.68 13.73
N LEU A 281 -3.88 -18.53 13.13
CA LEU A 281 -3.72 -17.21 13.77
C LEU A 281 -4.38 -17.12 15.16
N SER A 282 -5.52 -17.80 15.35
CA SER A 282 -6.24 -17.85 16.63
C SER A 282 -5.49 -18.56 17.76
N SER A 283 -4.46 -19.33 17.44
CA SER A 283 -3.64 -20.08 18.40
C SER A 283 -2.35 -19.36 18.80
N LEU A 284 -2.11 -18.15 18.29
CA LEU A 284 -1.00 -17.31 18.75
C LEU A 284 -1.22 -16.93 20.22
N SER A 285 -0.19 -17.08 21.05
CA SER A 285 -0.27 -16.78 22.48
C SER A 285 0.03 -15.32 22.80
N GLY A 286 0.79 -14.63 21.94
CA GLY A 286 1.04 -13.19 22.03
C GLY A 286 -0.20 -12.36 21.72
N LYS A 287 -0.24 -11.14 22.24
CA LYS A 287 -1.37 -10.22 22.00
C LYS A 287 -1.19 -9.55 20.65
N VAL A 288 -1.97 -9.98 19.66
CA VAL A 288 -1.89 -9.50 18.29
C VAL A 288 -3.14 -8.72 17.91
N SER A 289 -2.98 -7.50 17.40
CA SER A 289 -4.08 -6.66 16.89
C SER A 289 -3.82 -6.24 15.46
N PHE A 290 -4.86 -6.19 14.63
CA PHE A 290 -4.80 -5.76 13.24
C PHE A 290 -5.57 -4.45 13.10
N ILE A 291 -4.92 -3.44 12.52
CA ILE A 291 -5.40 -2.06 12.47
C ILE A 291 -5.39 -1.60 11.02
N GLU A 292 -6.58 -1.33 10.47
CA GLU A 292 -6.75 -0.78 9.13
C GLU A 292 -6.65 0.76 9.21
N MET A 293 -5.64 1.31 8.55
CA MET A 293 -5.25 2.73 8.65
C MET A 293 -6.16 3.62 7.81
N ALA A 294 -6.84 4.55 8.45
CA ALA A 294 -7.56 5.64 7.77
C ALA A 294 -6.74 6.94 7.66
N GLY A 295 -5.59 7.00 8.34
CA GLY A 295 -4.71 8.17 8.41
C GLY A 295 -3.40 7.87 9.14
N PRO A 296 -2.62 8.90 9.48
CA PRO A 296 -1.35 8.74 10.19
C PRO A 296 -1.54 8.13 11.59
N VAL A 297 -0.57 7.33 12.02
CA VAL A 297 -0.50 6.74 13.35
C VAL A 297 0.53 7.50 14.18
N ASP A 298 0.10 8.04 15.31
CA ASP A 298 0.97 8.67 16.30
C ASP A 298 1.40 7.66 17.37
N LEU A 299 2.71 7.49 17.52
CA LEU A 299 3.35 6.57 18.47
C LEU A 299 4.12 7.33 19.56
N GLY A 300 3.79 8.60 19.79
CA GLY A 300 4.37 9.50 20.78
C GLY A 300 5.72 10.07 20.36
N VAL A 301 6.72 9.22 20.13
CA VAL A 301 8.08 9.63 19.70
C VAL A 301 8.27 9.57 18.18
N ALA A 302 7.28 9.04 17.47
CA ALA A 302 7.29 8.85 16.02
C ALA A 302 5.88 9.03 15.45
N LYS A 303 5.79 9.59 14.26
CA LYS A 303 4.56 9.62 13.46
C LYS A 303 4.77 8.80 12.19
N VAL A 304 3.87 7.85 11.92
CA VAL A 304 3.91 7.03 10.70
C VAL A 304 2.72 7.41 9.83
N SER A 305 3.01 7.97 8.66
CA SER A 305 2.01 8.26 7.61
C SER A 305 2.20 7.33 6.42
N PHE A 306 1.18 7.24 5.56
CA PHE A 306 1.24 6.42 4.36
C PHE A 306 0.80 7.20 3.12
N HIS A 307 1.21 6.71 1.96
CA HIS A 307 0.76 7.19 0.66
C HIS A 307 0.62 6.02 -0.31
N TYR A 308 -0.41 6.06 -1.16
CA TYR A 308 -0.66 5.01 -2.14
C TYR A 308 0.38 4.98 -3.25
N LEU A 309 0.82 3.77 -3.62
CA LEU A 309 1.82 3.53 -4.66
C LEU A 309 1.21 2.86 -5.89
N ASN A 310 1.96 2.95 -6.98
CA ASN A 310 1.58 2.38 -8.26
C ASN A 310 2.15 0.96 -8.44
N HIS A 311 1.43 0.00 -7.88
CA HIS A 311 1.70 -1.43 -8.00
C HIS A 311 0.37 -2.18 -8.16
N PRO A 312 0.32 -3.36 -8.81
CA PRO A 312 -0.89 -4.17 -8.89
C PRO A 312 -1.59 -4.34 -7.53
N GLY A 313 -2.88 -4.04 -7.48
CA GLY A 313 -3.65 -4.05 -6.24
C GLY A 313 -3.41 -2.86 -5.32
N VAL A 314 -3.73 -3.03 -4.03
CA VAL A 314 -3.61 -2.00 -3.00
C VAL A 314 -2.20 -2.04 -2.42
N CYS A 315 -1.41 -0.99 -2.69
CA CYS A 315 -0.06 -0.84 -2.18
C CYS A 315 0.15 0.57 -1.63
N ILE A 316 0.81 0.67 -0.48
CA ILE A 316 1.17 1.91 0.20
C ILE A 316 2.65 1.93 0.59
N GLY A 317 3.25 3.11 0.54
CA GLY A 317 4.55 3.41 1.13
C GLY A 317 4.39 4.12 2.46
N PHE A 318 5.44 4.12 3.28
CA PHE A 318 5.43 4.73 4.62
C PHE A 318 6.41 5.88 4.72
N ARG A 319 6.04 6.91 5.49
CA ARG A 319 6.91 7.99 5.93
C ARG A 319 6.86 8.05 7.45
N ILE A 320 8.03 7.89 8.05
CA ILE A 320 8.25 7.86 9.49
C ILE A 320 9.00 9.14 9.88
N GLU A 321 8.35 9.96 10.70
CA GLU A 321 8.91 11.20 11.22
C GLU A 321 9.21 11.03 12.71
N ALA A 322 10.48 11.14 13.10
CA ALA A 322 10.91 10.91 14.48
C ALA A 322 12.13 11.77 14.83
N GLN A 323 12.06 12.53 15.91
CA GLN A 323 13.19 13.35 16.41
C GLN A 323 13.80 14.28 15.33
N GLY A 324 12.95 14.85 14.46
CA GLY A 324 13.39 15.69 13.33
C GLY A 324 14.06 14.92 12.19
N ARG A 325 14.05 13.58 12.22
CA ARG A 325 14.49 12.71 11.13
C ARG A 325 13.32 12.17 10.34
N VAL A 326 13.58 11.94 9.05
CA VAL A 326 12.60 11.42 8.10
C VAL A 326 13.12 10.16 7.43
N ILE A 327 12.40 9.06 7.59
CA ILE A 327 12.62 7.81 6.87
C ILE A 327 11.42 7.59 5.95
N THR A 328 11.67 7.38 4.66
CA THR A 328 10.62 7.01 3.71
C THR A 328 10.90 5.63 3.14
N TYR A 329 9.91 4.75 3.20
CA TYR A 329 9.92 3.40 2.66
C TYR A 329 8.95 3.32 1.50
N LEU A 330 9.49 3.27 0.28
CA LEU A 330 8.77 3.08 -0.96
C LEU A 330 9.30 1.78 -1.59
N SER A 331 8.77 0.63 -1.19
CA SER A 331 9.03 -0.61 -1.93
C SER A 331 8.31 -0.53 -3.29
N ASP A 332 7.49 -1.51 -3.61
CA ASP A 332 6.91 -1.78 -4.92
C ASP A 332 6.18 -0.57 -5.50
N HIS A 333 6.80 0.06 -6.49
CA HIS A 333 6.26 1.26 -7.13
C HIS A 333 6.81 1.46 -8.55
N GLU A 334 5.93 1.39 -9.55
CA GLU A 334 6.25 1.80 -10.92
C GLU A 334 5.91 3.28 -11.15
N ASP A 335 6.82 4.07 -11.71
CA ASP A 335 6.55 5.49 -12.00
C ASP A 335 5.33 5.65 -12.93
N PHE A 336 4.36 6.51 -12.56
CA PHE A 336 3.10 6.65 -13.30
C PHE A 336 3.32 7.11 -14.75
N ARG A 337 4.31 7.97 -15.02
CA ARG A 337 4.64 8.43 -16.38
C ARG A 337 5.29 7.34 -17.20
N ARG A 338 6.03 6.42 -16.57
CA ARG A 338 6.60 5.24 -17.26
C ARG A 338 5.49 4.30 -17.70
N LEU A 339 4.48 4.08 -16.86
CA LEU A 339 3.34 3.23 -17.16
C LEU A 339 2.39 3.86 -18.20
N SER A 340 1.85 5.04 -17.87
CA SER A 340 0.71 5.67 -18.57
C SER A 340 1.09 6.89 -19.41
N GLY A 341 2.38 7.18 -19.59
CA GLY A 341 2.87 8.36 -20.30
C GLY A 341 2.69 9.67 -19.52
N SER A 342 3.09 10.79 -20.12
CA SER A 342 3.12 12.11 -19.48
C SER A 342 1.76 12.85 -19.46
N SER A 343 0.69 12.15 -19.11
CA SER A 343 -0.61 12.81 -18.88
C SER A 343 -0.58 13.72 -17.64
N ASP A 344 -1.41 14.76 -17.59
CA ASP A 344 -1.52 15.65 -16.43
C ASP A 344 -1.86 14.89 -15.14
N MET A 345 -2.60 13.79 -15.24
CA MET A 345 -2.88 12.89 -14.12
C MET A 345 -1.59 12.20 -13.62
N ALA A 346 -0.85 11.54 -14.52
CA ALA A 346 0.38 10.84 -14.16
C ALA A 346 1.42 11.80 -13.54
N ILE A 347 1.52 13.03 -14.07
CA ILE A 347 2.41 14.07 -13.53
C ILE A 347 2.01 14.44 -12.09
N ARG A 348 0.72 14.63 -11.81
CA ARG A 348 0.25 14.98 -10.46
C ARG A 348 0.42 13.83 -9.46
N GLN A 349 0.18 12.59 -9.89
CA GLN A 349 0.36 11.41 -9.04
C GLN A 349 1.84 11.22 -8.67
N GLU A 350 2.75 11.33 -9.64
CA GLU A 350 4.19 11.31 -9.32
C GLU A 350 4.61 12.46 -8.40
N ALA A 351 4.08 13.67 -8.64
CA ALA A 351 4.37 14.81 -7.77
C ALA A 351 3.89 14.58 -6.33
N ALA A 352 2.76 13.89 -6.14
CA ALA A 352 2.25 13.54 -4.81
C ALA A 352 3.16 12.52 -4.10
N VAL A 353 3.62 11.48 -4.80
CA VAL A 353 4.60 10.51 -4.25
C VAL A 353 5.92 11.21 -3.93
N ALA A 354 6.40 12.09 -4.81
CA ALA A 354 7.63 12.86 -4.59
C ALA A 354 7.52 13.82 -3.38
N ALA A 355 6.39 14.51 -3.23
CA ALA A 355 6.14 15.36 -2.07
C ALA A 355 6.14 14.56 -0.76
N PHE A 356 5.57 13.36 -0.78
CA PHE A 356 5.56 12.45 0.37
C PHE A 356 6.98 12.02 0.80
N ALA A 357 7.86 11.75 -0.18
CA ALA A 357 9.25 11.35 0.07
C ALA A 357 10.24 12.50 0.29
N GLN A 358 9.78 13.75 0.21
CA GLN A 358 10.66 14.90 0.14
C GLN A 358 11.52 15.08 1.41
N ASN A 359 12.78 15.45 1.18
CA ASN A 359 13.81 15.73 2.19
C ASN A 359 14.06 14.55 3.16
N SER A 360 13.92 13.31 2.71
CA SER A 360 14.20 12.13 3.53
C SER A 360 15.66 12.08 3.97
N ASP A 361 15.92 11.82 5.25
CA ASP A 361 17.26 11.47 5.74
C ASP A 361 17.71 10.12 5.22
N LEU A 362 16.75 9.19 5.11
CA LEU A 362 16.91 7.92 4.44
C LEU A 362 15.68 7.64 3.58
N LEU A 363 15.88 7.56 2.27
CA LEU A 363 14.91 7.03 1.32
C LEU A 363 15.28 5.57 1.03
N ILE A 364 14.39 4.65 1.41
CA ILE A 364 14.45 3.23 1.04
C ILE A 364 13.53 3.09 -0.16
N ARG A 365 14.10 2.83 -1.34
CA ARG A 365 13.35 2.75 -2.58
C ARG A 365 13.72 1.51 -3.37
N GLU A 366 12.73 0.83 -3.91
CA GLU A 366 13.00 -0.28 -4.81
C GLU A 366 13.62 0.17 -6.14
N ALA A 367 14.47 -0.69 -6.67
CA ALA A 367 14.91 -0.63 -8.06
C ALA A 367 15.16 -2.05 -8.54
N GLN A 368 14.10 -2.72 -8.96
CA GLN A 368 14.22 -4.13 -9.34
C GLN A 368 14.88 -4.31 -10.71
N TYR A 369 14.74 -3.34 -11.62
CA TYR A 369 15.11 -3.55 -13.03
C TYR A 369 16.18 -2.60 -13.56
N THR A 370 16.90 -3.07 -14.57
CA THR A 370 17.58 -2.20 -15.55
C THR A 370 16.58 -1.63 -16.55
N GLU A 371 16.98 -0.60 -17.29
CA GLU A 371 16.19 -0.06 -18.40
C GLU A 371 15.86 -1.12 -19.47
N GLU A 372 16.78 -2.06 -19.71
CA GLU A 372 16.58 -3.14 -20.68
C GLU A 372 15.54 -4.16 -20.18
N GLU A 373 15.67 -4.62 -18.94
CA GLU A 373 14.72 -5.57 -18.32
C GLU A 373 13.31 -4.99 -18.25
N TYR A 374 13.20 -3.71 -17.92
CA TYR A 374 11.94 -2.99 -17.80
C TYR A 374 11.10 -3.03 -19.08
N LEU A 375 11.71 -3.06 -20.27
CA LEU A 375 10.97 -3.09 -21.55
C LEU A 375 9.99 -4.27 -21.64
N SER A 376 10.34 -5.41 -21.02
CA SER A 376 9.51 -6.63 -20.98
C SER A 376 8.68 -6.78 -19.70
N ARG A 377 8.93 -5.94 -18.70
CA ARG A 377 8.34 -6.01 -17.35
C ARG A 377 7.51 -4.78 -17.00
N LYS A 378 7.33 -3.86 -17.95
CA LYS A 378 6.42 -2.71 -17.83
C LYS A 378 5.02 -3.21 -17.43
N GLY A 379 4.44 -2.57 -16.43
CA GLY A 379 3.16 -2.97 -15.85
C GLY A 379 3.27 -4.05 -14.76
N TRP A 380 4.47 -4.39 -14.29
CA TRP A 380 4.64 -5.31 -13.17
C TRP A 380 4.72 -4.58 -11.82
N GLY A 381 4.69 -3.23 -11.83
CA GLY A 381 4.65 -2.44 -10.61
C GLY A 381 6.01 -2.19 -9.95
N HIS A 382 7.09 -2.20 -10.73
CA HIS A 382 8.45 -1.93 -10.26
C HIS A 382 9.21 -0.92 -11.15
N SER A 383 10.26 -0.33 -10.58
CA SER A 383 11.08 0.76 -11.13
C SER A 383 12.44 0.29 -11.63
N THR A 384 13.09 1.15 -12.40
CA THR A 384 14.49 0.99 -12.77
C THR A 384 15.46 1.62 -11.77
N PHE A 385 16.74 1.24 -11.82
CA PHE A 385 17.82 1.92 -11.11
C PHE A 385 17.90 3.42 -11.44
N ASP A 386 17.70 3.80 -12.71
CA ASP A 386 17.63 5.20 -13.14
C ASP A 386 16.48 5.95 -12.47
N ASP A 387 15.28 5.34 -12.44
CA ASP A 387 14.11 5.93 -11.83
C ASP A 387 14.32 6.15 -10.32
N ALA A 388 14.89 5.18 -9.61
CA ALA A 388 15.19 5.32 -8.19
C ALA A 388 16.20 6.42 -7.87
N VAL A 389 17.30 6.51 -8.65
CA VAL A 389 18.31 7.56 -8.46
C VAL A 389 17.75 8.94 -8.80
N ARG A 390 17.07 9.08 -9.94
CA ARG A 390 16.43 10.34 -10.34
C ARG A 390 15.43 10.80 -9.28
N PHE A 391 14.57 9.90 -8.80
CA PHE A 391 13.58 10.23 -7.78
C PHE A 391 14.24 10.69 -6.48
N ALA A 392 15.33 10.05 -6.04
CA ALA A 392 16.07 10.48 -4.85
C ALA A 392 16.65 11.90 -5.01
N ILE A 393 17.13 12.25 -6.20
CA ILE A 393 17.63 13.59 -6.53
C ILE A 393 16.49 14.61 -6.49
N ASP A 394 15.40 14.33 -7.20
CA ASP A 394 14.25 15.23 -7.30
C ASP A 394 13.62 15.51 -5.92
N THR A 395 13.60 14.49 -5.05
CA THR A 395 13.08 14.59 -3.69
C THR A 395 14.08 15.12 -2.66
N LYS A 396 15.34 15.37 -3.06
CA LYS A 396 16.42 15.84 -2.19
C LYS A 396 16.69 14.91 -1.00
N ALA A 397 16.63 13.60 -1.24
CA ALA A 397 16.99 12.62 -0.22
C ALA A 397 18.48 12.74 0.14
N LYS A 398 18.83 12.65 1.43
CA LYS A 398 20.25 12.68 1.87
C LYS A 398 20.95 11.34 1.58
N ARG A 399 20.21 10.25 1.73
CA ARG A 399 20.69 8.87 1.56
C ARG A 399 19.64 8.07 0.79
N LEU A 400 20.08 7.30 -0.20
CA LEU A 400 19.27 6.37 -0.97
C LEU A 400 19.74 4.93 -0.69
N ALA A 401 18.87 4.13 -0.08
CA ALA A 401 19.03 2.69 0.01
C ALA A 401 18.24 2.04 -1.13
N ILE A 402 18.95 1.52 -2.13
CA ILE A 402 18.38 0.67 -3.18
C ILE A 402 17.93 -0.64 -2.53
N PHE A 403 16.68 -1.04 -2.75
CA PHE A 403 16.01 -2.12 -2.05
C PHE A 403 15.23 -3.01 -3.05
N HIS A 404 14.62 -4.10 -2.56
CA HIS A 404 13.75 -5.00 -3.33
C HIS A 404 14.45 -5.61 -4.56
N HIS A 405 15.65 -6.12 -4.34
CA HIS A 405 16.52 -6.59 -5.43
C HIS A 405 15.88 -7.77 -6.16
N ASP A 406 16.01 -7.79 -7.49
CA ASP A 406 15.44 -8.84 -8.33
C ASP A 406 15.99 -10.23 -7.92
N PRO A 407 15.15 -11.28 -7.87
CA PRO A 407 15.61 -12.63 -7.55
C PRO A 407 16.81 -13.13 -8.36
N ASP A 408 16.91 -12.74 -9.62
CA ASP A 408 17.94 -13.24 -10.54
C ASP A 408 19.22 -12.39 -10.50
N HIS A 409 19.22 -11.25 -9.81
CA HIS A 409 20.40 -10.39 -9.66
C HIS A 409 21.34 -10.92 -8.57
N THR A 410 22.33 -11.70 -9.02
CA THR A 410 23.45 -12.17 -8.18
C THR A 410 24.26 -11.03 -7.56
N ASP A 411 25.10 -11.33 -6.56
CA ASP A 411 25.95 -10.34 -5.89
C ASP A 411 26.84 -9.57 -6.87
N THR A 412 27.39 -10.22 -7.90
CA THR A 412 28.21 -9.56 -8.94
C THR A 412 27.39 -8.61 -9.80
N ILE A 413 26.13 -8.97 -10.09
CA ILE A 413 25.20 -8.13 -10.86
C ILE A 413 24.83 -6.91 -10.02
N MET A 414 24.51 -7.11 -8.74
CA MET A 414 24.20 -6.05 -7.79
C MET A 414 25.38 -5.08 -7.60
N ASP A 415 26.63 -5.56 -7.52
CA ASP A 415 27.80 -4.68 -7.50
C ASP A 415 27.82 -3.71 -8.69
N ALA A 416 27.56 -4.26 -9.89
CA ALA A 416 27.55 -3.48 -11.13
C ALA A 416 26.43 -2.44 -11.13
N HIS A 417 25.21 -2.82 -10.71
CA HIS A 417 24.08 -1.90 -10.62
C HIS A 417 24.30 -0.79 -9.59
N ILE A 418 24.87 -1.10 -8.43
CA ILE A 418 25.14 -0.09 -7.40
C ILE A 418 26.29 0.83 -7.79
N LYS A 419 27.30 0.31 -8.49
CA LYS A 419 28.32 1.16 -9.11
C LYS A 419 27.67 2.12 -10.11
N TYR A 420 26.80 1.61 -10.98
CA TYR A 420 26.07 2.43 -11.95
C TYR A 420 25.20 3.50 -11.29
N CYS A 421 24.44 3.17 -10.24
CA CYS A 421 23.65 4.14 -9.47
C CYS A 421 24.51 5.29 -8.93
N LYS A 422 25.70 4.97 -8.38
CA LYS A 422 26.64 5.98 -7.88
C LYS A 422 27.19 6.86 -9.00
N GLU A 423 27.46 6.29 -10.18
CA GLU A 423 27.87 7.06 -11.35
C GLU A 423 26.77 8.02 -11.82
N LEU A 424 25.50 7.61 -11.79
CA LEU A 424 24.37 8.49 -12.08
C LEU A 424 24.28 9.67 -11.09
N VAL A 425 24.47 9.42 -9.79
CA VAL A 425 24.51 10.47 -8.76
C VAL A 425 25.63 11.47 -9.04
N VAL A 426 26.85 10.99 -9.33
CA VAL A 426 28.00 11.86 -9.66
C VAL A 426 27.74 12.66 -10.93
N LYS A 427 27.21 12.03 -11.98
CA LYS A 427 26.89 12.68 -13.25
C LYS A 427 25.86 13.80 -13.09
N ALA A 428 24.90 13.62 -12.18
CA ALA A 428 23.90 14.63 -11.86
C ALA A 428 24.44 15.76 -10.95
N GLY A 429 25.67 15.65 -10.44
CA GLY A 429 26.23 16.62 -9.48
C GLY A 429 25.50 16.62 -8.13
N ALA A 430 24.80 15.53 -7.81
CA ALA A 430 23.99 15.43 -6.60
C ALA A 430 24.82 14.92 -5.40
N ALA A 431 24.56 15.46 -4.22
CA ALA A 431 25.24 15.07 -2.98
C ALA A 431 24.42 14.03 -2.19
N ILE A 432 24.14 12.88 -2.82
CA ILE A 432 23.36 11.78 -2.23
C ILE A 432 24.27 10.60 -1.92
N ASN A 433 24.17 10.05 -0.71
CA ASN A 433 24.80 8.76 -0.40
C ASN A 433 23.92 7.61 -0.90
N CYS A 434 24.25 7.05 -2.08
CA CYS A 434 23.55 5.92 -2.66
C CYS A 434 24.26 4.58 -2.36
N PHE A 435 23.52 3.61 -1.85
CA PHE A 435 24.01 2.26 -1.53
C PHE A 435 22.89 1.23 -1.72
N ALA A 436 23.23 -0.05 -1.87
CA ALA A 436 22.25 -1.12 -1.76
C ALA A 436 22.00 -1.45 -0.30
N ALA A 437 20.75 -1.72 0.07
CA ALA A 437 20.44 -2.45 1.27
C ALA A 437 20.94 -3.90 1.15
N TRP A 438 21.33 -4.51 2.27
CA TRP A 438 21.57 -5.95 2.34
C TRP A 438 21.14 -6.52 3.69
N ASP A 439 20.88 -7.82 3.74
CA ASP A 439 20.50 -8.51 4.98
C ASP A 439 21.56 -8.27 6.08
N GLY A 440 21.13 -7.69 7.20
CA GLY A 440 21.97 -7.32 8.34
C GLY A 440 22.54 -5.90 8.31
N LEU A 441 22.40 -5.13 7.22
CA LEU A 441 22.86 -3.74 7.17
C LEU A 441 22.13 -2.89 8.21
N ARG A 442 22.89 -2.13 9.02
CA ARG A 442 22.38 -1.10 9.92
C ARG A 442 22.81 0.30 9.42
N VAL A 443 21.88 1.23 9.44
CA VAL A 443 22.08 2.65 9.11
C VAL A 443 21.63 3.50 10.30
N ASP A 444 22.57 4.13 10.99
CA ASP A 444 22.28 5.10 12.05
C ASP A 444 21.96 6.48 11.46
N LEU A 445 20.91 7.11 11.98
CA LEU A 445 20.43 8.42 11.53
C LEU A 445 20.84 9.49 12.53
#